data_AF-A0A1U7PZG2-F1
#
_entry.id   AF-A0A1U7PZG2-F1
#
_cell.length_a   1.000
_cell.length_b   1.000
_cell.length_c   1.000
_cell.angle_alpha   90.00
_cell.angle_beta   90.00
_cell.angle_gamma   90.00
#
_symmetry.space_group_name_H-M   'P 1'
#
loop_
_entity.id
_entity.type
_entity.pdbx_description
1 polymer ?
#
loop_
_entity_poly.entity_id
_entity_poly.type
_entity_poly.pdbx_seq_one_letter_code
_entity_poly.pdbx_strand_id
1 'polypeptide(L)'
;MRQIILLTVVLLSAFLFSQNQRFYYDYTFQTDSTDADTKKSELMVLDINKKGSQYYSEYVFQNDSIMDAQFKKNRAAHNNDVIAMSGKQGVVGYKILKTYPDFRINHIVTLDMTPYNASQQVKFDWKILPEKTKIGNWNVQKAETDFAGRHWIAWFSAEIPIQDGPYKFYGLPGLIVKIEDRSGSHLMELKGIKNNVIERDLFSFASEKPVAIDYKKYQSAYKAYRKDPLANFKKKTLAGEIYMTDESGNRLNGADYMKSQEKLMSERMKKNNNILEINLLK
;
A
#
# COMPACT_ATOMS: atom_id res chain seq x y z
N MET A 1 -45.50 -7.05 21.98
CA MET A 1 -44.25 -7.03 22.78
C MET A 1 -43.11 -7.84 22.14
N ARG A 2 -43.31 -9.12 21.77
CA ARG A 2 -42.25 -9.96 21.17
C ARG A 2 -41.65 -9.40 19.86
N GLN A 3 -42.46 -8.79 18.99
CA GLN A 3 -41.97 -8.14 17.76
C GLN A 3 -41.21 -6.84 18.01
N ILE A 4 -41.59 -6.07 19.05
CA ILE A 4 -40.88 -4.84 19.45
C ILE A 4 -39.53 -5.22 20.03
N ILE A 5 -39.46 -6.24 20.89
CA ILE A 5 -38.19 -6.76 21.44
C ILE A 5 -37.26 -7.25 20.32
N LEU A 6 -37.80 -7.96 19.31
CA LEU A 6 -37.01 -8.41 18.16
C LEU A 6 -36.46 -7.21 17.35
N LEU A 7 -37.30 -6.19 17.11
CA LEU A 7 -36.88 -4.96 16.43
C LEU A 7 -35.79 -4.21 17.22
N THR A 8 -35.94 -4.10 18.54
CA THR A 8 -34.99 -3.41 19.40
C THR A 8 -33.66 -4.17 19.49
N VAL A 9 -33.67 -5.51 19.49
CA VAL A 9 -32.44 -6.33 19.47
C VAL A 9 -31.72 -6.23 18.11
N VAL A 10 -32.46 -6.18 17.00
CA VAL A 10 -31.89 -5.94 15.65
C VAL A 10 -31.35 -4.51 15.51
N LEU A 11 -32.00 -3.52 16.12
CA LEU A 11 -31.52 -2.14 16.15
C LEU A 11 -30.27 -1.98 17.04
N LEU A 12 -30.19 -2.64 18.20
CA LEU A 12 -29.01 -2.58 19.07
C LEU A 12 -27.78 -3.25 18.46
N SER A 13 -27.94 -4.34 17.70
CA SER A 13 -26.81 -5.01 17.05
C SER A 13 -26.20 -4.16 15.92
N ALA A 14 -26.99 -3.28 15.29
CA ALA A 14 -26.51 -2.35 14.28
C ALA A 14 -25.56 -1.27 14.83
N PHE A 15 -25.64 -0.93 16.13
CA PHE A 15 -24.75 0.06 16.75
C PHE A 15 -23.40 -0.51 17.20
N LEU A 16 -23.24 -1.84 17.27
CA LEU A 16 -22.00 -2.47 17.75
C LEU A 16 -20.90 -2.58 16.68
N PHE A 17 -21.20 -2.32 15.40
CA PHE A 17 -20.23 -2.42 14.30
C PHE A 17 -19.42 -1.14 14.03
N SER A 18 -19.58 -0.08 14.84
CA SER A 18 -18.86 1.19 14.66
C SER A 18 -17.44 1.21 15.27
N GLN A 19 -16.81 0.06 15.46
CA GLN A 19 -15.45 -0.03 16.01
C GLN A 19 -14.43 -0.01 14.89
N ASN A 20 -13.41 0.85 15.01
CA ASN A 20 -12.24 0.81 14.13
C ASN A 20 -11.54 -0.54 14.29
N GLN A 21 -11.25 -1.20 13.18
CA GLN A 21 -10.61 -2.51 13.14
C GLN A 21 -9.33 -2.45 12.33
N ARG A 22 -8.32 -3.19 12.76
CA ARG A 22 -7.03 -3.35 12.08
C ARG A 22 -6.82 -4.80 11.72
N PHE A 23 -6.51 -5.03 10.45
CA PHE A 23 -6.18 -6.34 9.92
C PHE A 23 -4.73 -6.34 9.45
N TYR A 24 -3.96 -7.32 9.90
CA TYR A 24 -2.55 -7.47 9.53
C TYR A 24 -2.44 -8.52 8.43
N TYR A 25 -1.84 -8.15 7.30
CA TYR A 25 -1.57 -9.03 6.18
C TYR A 25 -0.08 -9.22 6.01
N ASP A 26 0.34 -10.44 5.72
CA ASP A 26 1.65 -10.68 5.14
C ASP A 26 1.53 -10.58 3.62
N TYR A 27 2.24 -9.63 3.02
CA TYR A 27 2.30 -9.47 1.57
C TYR A 27 3.63 -9.99 1.04
N THR A 28 3.58 -11.17 0.45
CA THR A 28 4.72 -11.79 -0.23
C THR A 28 4.68 -11.44 -1.72
N PHE A 29 5.80 -10.96 -2.25
CA PHE A 29 5.93 -10.63 -3.66
C PHE A 29 7.32 -10.89 -4.22
N GLN A 30 7.40 -11.13 -5.53
CA GLN A 30 8.65 -11.34 -6.27
C GLN A 30 8.81 -10.22 -7.31
N THR A 31 9.89 -9.42 -7.24
CA THR A 31 10.02 -8.23 -8.12
C THR A 31 10.53 -8.55 -9.52
N ASP A 32 11.36 -9.59 -9.64
CA ASP A 32 11.84 -10.12 -10.92
C ASP A 32 11.23 -11.50 -11.14
N SER A 33 10.38 -11.65 -12.16
CA SER A 33 9.68 -12.90 -12.46
C SER A 33 10.61 -14.09 -12.77
N THR A 34 11.88 -13.82 -13.08
CA THR A 34 12.88 -14.85 -13.44
C THR A 34 13.83 -15.19 -12.30
N ASP A 35 13.81 -14.44 -11.20
CA ASP A 35 14.74 -14.60 -10.08
C ASP A 35 13.98 -14.76 -8.75
N ALA A 36 14.01 -15.98 -8.23
CA ALA A 36 13.32 -16.37 -6.99
C ALA A 36 13.92 -15.68 -5.75
N ASP A 37 15.18 -15.26 -5.79
CA ASP A 37 15.86 -14.57 -4.68
C ASP A 37 15.32 -13.15 -4.50
N THR A 38 14.55 -12.64 -5.48
CA THR A 38 13.84 -11.37 -5.35
C THR A 38 12.53 -11.46 -4.57
N LYS A 39 12.18 -12.64 -4.05
CA LYS A 39 11.01 -12.83 -3.19
C LYS A 39 11.20 -12.13 -1.86
N LYS A 40 10.23 -11.29 -1.50
CA LYS A 40 10.21 -10.48 -0.27
C LYS A 40 8.86 -10.62 0.42
N SER A 41 8.83 -10.31 1.71
CA SER A 41 7.60 -10.19 2.48
C SER A 41 7.55 -8.86 3.21
N GLU A 42 6.36 -8.31 3.30
CA GLU A 42 6.06 -7.04 3.94
C GLU A 42 4.85 -7.19 4.86
N LEU A 43 4.97 -6.69 6.10
CA LEU A 43 3.82 -6.62 6.99
C LEU A 43 2.96 -5.41 6.61
N MET A 44 1.79 -5.70 6.04
CA MET A 44 0.81 -4.72 5.62
C MET A 44 -0.33 -4.63 6.63
N VAL A 45 -0.94 -3.46 6.69
CA VAL A 45 -2.08 -3.15 7.56
C VAL A 45 -3.24 -2.70 6.70
N LEU A 46 -4.43 -3.23 6.98
CA LEU A 46 -5.71 -2.70 6.54
C LEU A 46 -6.44 -2.16 7.76
N ASP A 47 -6.52 -0.84 7.88
CA ASP A 47 -7.36 -0.17 8.88
C ASP A 47 -8.71 0.15 8.28
N ILE A 48 -9.78 -0.20 8.99
CA ILE A 48 -11.17 0.01 8.56
C ILE A 48 -11.91 0.82 9.61
N ASN A 49 -12.63 1.85 9.16
CA ASN A 49 -13.55 2.63 9.96
C ASN A 49 -14.83 2.91 9.17
N LYS A 50 -15.76 3.68 9.77
CA LYS A 50 -17.05 4.00 9.15
C LYS A 50 -16.96 4.77 7.82
N LYS A 51 -15.84 5.47 7.56
CA LYS A 51 -15.65 6.30 6.36
C LYS A 51 -15.03 5.51 5.20
N GLY A 52 -14.38 4.38 5.50
CA GLY A 52 -13.56 3.69 4.51
C GLY A 52 -12.48 2.83 5.12
N SER A 53 -11.48 2.54 4.29
CA SER A 53 -10.31 1.78 4.70
C SER A 53 -9.00 2.33 4.14
N GLN A 54 -7.91 1.95 4.80
CA GLN A 54 -6.56 2.37 4.48
C GLN A 54 -5.63 1.16 4.51
N TYR A 55 -4.94 0.89 3.41
CA TYR A 55 -4.00 -0.22 3.27
C TYR A 55 -2.56 0.27 3.05
N TYR A 56 -1.63 -0.08 3.92
CA TYR A 56 -0.27 0.48 3.96
C TYR A 56 0.73 -0.45 4.68
N SER A 57 2.04 -0.23 4.52
CA SER A 57 3.08 -0.98 5.25
C SER A 57 3.18 -0.53 6.71
N GLU A 58 3.19 -1.48 7.65
CA GLU A 58 3.43 -1.22 9.07
C GLU A 58 4.84 -0.65 9.28
N TYR A 59 5.85 -1.20 8.60
CA TYR A 59 7.24 -0.78 8.77
C TYR A 59 7.50 0.62 8.22
N VAL A 60 6.93 0.97 7.06
CA VAL A 60 6.99 2.33 6.52
C VAL A 60 6.28 3.30 7.49
N PHE A 61 5.09 2.97 7.98
CA PHE A 61 4.38 3.81 8.93
C PHE A 61 5.16 4.03 10.25
N GLN A 62 5.76 2.98 10.80
CA GLN A 62 6.56 3.09 12.03
C GLN A 62 7.78 3.99 11.81
N ASN A 63 8.48 3.86 10.67
CA ASN A 63 9.61 4.72 10.34
C ASN A 63 9.17 6.18 10.16
N ASP A 64 8.11 6.45 9.40
CA ASP A 64 7.54 7.80 9.24
C ASP A 64 7.21 8.42 10.61
N SER A 65 6.60 7.64 11.51
CA SER A 65 6.21 8.10 12.85
C SER A 65 7.42 8.38 13.77
N ILE A 66 8.47 7.55 13.73
CA ILE A 66 9.69 7.78 14.49
C ILE A 66 10.40 9.03 13.98
N MET A 67 10.47 9.18 12.65
CA MET A 67 11.04 10.36 12.02
C MET A 67 10.27 11.62 12.44
N ASP A 68 8.94 11.65 12.32
CA ASP A 68 8.13 12.80 12.74
C ASP A 68 8.38 13.20 14.21
N ALA A 69 8.38 12.23 15.12
CA ALA A 69 8.64 12.46 16.53
C ALA A 69 10.05 13.04 16.78
N GLN A 70 11.08 12.52 16.11
CA GLN A 70 12.45 13.01 16.22
C GLN A 70 12.62 14.38 15.57
N PHE A 71 12.03 14.64 14.40
CA PHE A 71 12.04 15.96 13.76
C PHE A 71 11.39 17.02 14.64
N LYS A 72 10.25 16.72 15.26
CA LYS A 72 9.58 17.62 16.21
C LYS A 72 10.46 17.89 17.43
N LYS A 73 11.11 16.85 17.97
CA LYS A 73 12.06 16.98 19.08
C LYS A 73 13.26 17.85 18.70
N ASN A 74 13.89 17.58 17.57
CA ASN A 74 15.06 18.30 17.07
C ASN A 74 14.74 19.77 16.81
N ARG A 75 13.58 20.09 16.22
CA ARG A 75 13.11 21.47 16.06
C ARG A 75 12.88 22.16 17.41
N ALA A 76 12.26 21.49 18.37
CA ALA A 76 12.05 22.06 19.70
C ALA A 76 13.38 22.31 20.43
N ALA A 77 14.36 21.43 20.24
CA ALA A 77 15.68 21.49 20.88
C ALA A 77 16.71 22.33 20.12
N HIS A 78 16.42 22.81 18.91
CA HIS A 78 17.39 23.44 17.99
C HIS A 78 18.63 22.55 17.70
N ASN A 79 18.46 21.23 17.70
CA ASN A 79 19.51 20.25 17.45
C ASN A 79 19.41 19.65 16.04
N ASN A 80 20.53 19.19 15.50
CA ASN A 80 20.64 18.51 14.20
C ASN A 80 21.03 17.03 14.34
N ASP A 81 20.58 16.37 15.42
CA ASP A 81 20.90 14.97 15.67
C ASP A 81 20.43 14.08 14.51
N VAL A 82 21.27 13.11 14.14
CA VAL A 82 20.98 12.15 13.07
C VAL A 82 19.76 11.31 13.46
N ILE A 83 18.76 11.30 12.58
CA ILE A 83 17.51 10.56 12.75
C ILE A 83 17.76 9.11 12.37
N ALA A 84 17.87 8.24 13.38
CA ALA A 84 18.05 6.81 13.17
C ALA A 84 16.72 6.16 12.74
N MET A 85 16.72 5.46 11.60
CA MET A 85 15.60 4.63 11.17
C MET A 85 15.47 3.38 12.05
N SER A 86 14.25 2.86 12.22
CA SER A 86 14.04 1.61 12.94
C SER A 86 14.55 0.39 12.15
N GLY A 87 14.81 -0.71 12.84
CA GLY A 87 15.58 -1.84 12.32
C GLY A 87 15.06 -2.52 11.05
N LYS A 88 13.74 -2.53 10.77
CA LYS A 88 13.20 -3.06 9.51
C LYS A 88 12.80 -1.91 8.58
N GLN A 89 13.47 -1.81 7.43
CA GLN A 89 13.06 -0.92 6.36
C GLN A 89 11.91 -1.56 5.57
N GLY A 90 10.73 -0.93 5.59
CA GLY A 90 9.63 -1.30 4.72
C GLY A 90 9.98 -1.00 3.26
N VAL A 91 9.57 -1.88 2.36
CA VAL A 91 9.83 -1.83 0.90
C VAL A 91 8.58 -1.47 0.10
N VAL A 92 7.40 -1.48 0.73
CA VAL A 92 6.13 -1.07 0.11
C VAL A 92 5.76 0.35 0.55
N GLY A 93 6.13 1.33 -0.26
CA GLY A 93 5.93 2.76 0.03
C GLY A 93 4.58 3.36 -0.39
N TYR A 94 3.69 2.59 -1.03
CA TYR A 94 2.37 3.10 -1.41
C TYR A 94 1.35 2.95 -0.28
N LYS A 95 0.29 3.76 -0.35
CA LYS A 95 -0.90 3.66 0.50
C LYS A 95 -2.13 3.58 -0.42
N ILE A 96 -3.08 2.70 -0.10
CA ILE A 96 -4.37 2.61 -0.79
C ILE A 96 -5.45 3.08 0.17
N LEU A 97 -6.20 4.11 -0.21
CA LEU A 97 -7.36 4.54 0.53
C LEU A 97 -8.62 4.18 -0.26
N LYS A 98 -9.64 3.65 0.42
CA LYS A 98 -10.96 3.36 -0.14
C LYS A 98 -11.99 4.15 0.63
N THR A 99 -12.81 4.95 -0.05
CA THR A 99 -13.89 5.73 0.57
C THR A 99 -15.23 5.03 0.41
N TYR A 100 -15.97 4.83 1.50
CA TYR A 100 -17.29 4.22 1.50
C TYR A 100 -18.41 5.24 1.22
N PRO A 101 -19.56 4.81 0.67
CA PRO A 101 -19.92 3.43 0.30
C PRO A 101 -19.43 3.00 -1.10
N ASP A 102 -18.96 3.93 -1.92
CA ASP A 102 -18.69 3.68 -3.33
C ASP A 102 -17.36 2.95 -3.60
N PHE A 103 -16.53 2.77 -2.56
CA PHE A 103 -15.17 2.24 -2.64
C PHE A 103 -14.31 2.98 -3.66
N ARG A 104 -14.46 4.32 -3.73
CA ARG A 104 -13.57 5.15 -4.55
C ARG A 104 -12.13 4.96 -4.04
N ILE A 105 -11.23 4.59 -4.94
CA ILE A 105 -9.84 4.30 -4.61
C ILE A 105 -8.98 5.55 -4.83
N ASN A 106 -8.10 5.81 -3.87
CA ASN A 106 -7.00 6.75 -3.96
C ASN A 106 -5.69 6.00 -3.72
N HIS A 107 -4.88 5.86 -4.77
CA HIS A 107 -3.56 5.26 -4.71
C HIS A 107 -2.52 6.36 -4.48
N ILE A 108 -2.01 6.43 -3.24
CA ILE A 108 -0.96 7.36 -2.86
C ILE A 108 0.38 6.67 -3.10
N VAL A 109 1.20 7.25 -3.97
CA VAL A 109 2.49 6.67 -4.35
C VAL A 109 3.45 7.76 -4.79
N THR A 110 4.71 7.63 -4.42
CA THR A 110 5.77 8.51 -4.89
C THR A 110 6.44 7.88 -6.10
N LEU A 111 6.51 8.63 -7.20
CA LEU A 111 7.32 8.27 -8.37
C LEU A 111 8.48 9.25 -8.43
N ASP A 112 9.71 8.72 -8.43
CA ASP A 112 10.94 9.49 -8.29
C ASP A 112 10.92 10.34 -6.99
N MET A 113 10.60 11.62 -7.09
CA MET A 113 10.50 12.55 -5.95
C MET A 113 9.11 13.18 -5.81
N THR A 114 8.15 12.80 -6.64
CA THR A 114 6.83 13.44 -6.68
C THR A 114 5.78 12.53 -6.06
N PRO A 115 5.15 12.93 -4.94
CA PRO A 115 4.01 12.20 -4.39
C PRO A 115 2.79 12.43 -5.28
N TYR A 116 2.10 11.35 -5.64
CA TYR A 116 0.85 11.37 -6.39
C TYR A 116 -0.29 10.82 -5.56
N ASN A 117 -1.49 11.36 -5.77
CA ASN A 117 -2.75 10.77 -5.33
C ASN A 117 -3.56 10.42 -6.57
N ALA A 118 -3.45 9.18 -7.01
CA ALA A 118 -4.12 8.67 -8.20
C ALA A 118 -5.50 8.12 -7.86
N SER A 119 -6.55 8.81 -8.28
CA SER A 119 -7.93 8.40 -8.03
C SER A 119 -8.47 7.48 -9.12
N GLN A 120 -9.17 6.42 -8.72
CA GLN A 120 -9.77 5.43 -9.62
C GLN A 120 -11.08 4.90 -9.03
N GLN A 121 -12.03 4.58 -9.90
CA GLN A 121 -13.12 3.66 -9.58
C GLN A 121 -12.80 2.32 -10.23
N VAL A 122 -12.82 1.23 -9.47
CA VAL A 122 -12.58 -0.13 -9.97
C VAL A 122 -13.79 -0.98 -9.63
N LYS A 123 -14.40 -1.63 -10.60
CA LYS A 123 -15.42 -2.65 -10.35
C LYS A 123 -14.79 -4.02 -10.59
N PHE A 124 -14.88 -4.90 -9.60
CA PHE A 124 -14.43 -6.28 -9.71
C PHE A 124 -15.62 -7.16 -10.09
N ASP A 125 -15.47 -7.93 -11.17
CA ASP A 125 -16.47 -8.90 -11.61
C ASP A 125 -16.14 -10.26 -11.01
N TRP A 126 -16.39 -10.40 -9.70
CA TRP A 126 -16.08 -11.61 -8.95
C TRP A 126 -16.92 -12.81 -9.41
N LYS A 127 -16.23 -13.90 -9.75
CA LYS A 127 -16.81 -15.23 -9.88
C LYS A 127 -16.68 -15.98 -8.56
N ILE A 128 -17.72 -15.98 -7.74
CA ILE A 128 -17.76 -16.78 -6.50
C ILE A 128 -17.97 -18.25 -6.85
N LEU A 129 -17.14 -19.11 -6.29
CA LEU A 129 -17.11 -20.54 -6.59
C LEU A 129 -17.58 -21.36 -5.37
N PRO A 130 -18.04 -22.61 -5.56
CA PRO A 130 -18.55 -23.42 -4.45
C PRO A 130 -17.45 -23.95 -3.53
N GLU A 131 -16.16 -23.87 -3.90
CA GLU A 131 -15.09 -24.40 -3.05
C GLU A 131 -15.00 -23.64 -1.74
N LYS A 132 -15.00 -24.40 -0.65
CA LYS A 132 -14.83 -23.90 0.71
C LYS A 132 -13.69 -24.66 1.37
N THR A 133 -12.94 -23.95 2.20
CA THR A 133 -11.86 -24.55 2.98
C THR A 133 -11.66 -23.75 4.26
N LYS A 134 -10.66 -24.13 5.06
CA LYS A 134 -10.22 -23.40 6.24
C LYS A 134 -8.82 -22.83 5.98
N ILE A 135 -8.65 -21.53 6.18
CA ILE A 135 -7.35 -20.85 6.13
C ILE A 135 -7.09 -20.20 7.49
N GLY A 136 -6.06 -20.68 8.19
CA GLY A 136 -5.82 -20.32 9.58
C GLY A 136 -7.04 -20.67 10.44
N ASN A 137 -7.67 -19.65 11.01
CA ASN A 137 -8.85 -19.80 11.88
C ASN A 137 -10.18 -19.60 11.16
N TRP A 138 -10.18 -19.25 9.87
CA TRP A 138 -11.36 -18.77 9.16
C TRP A 138 -11.90 -19.80 8.18
N ASN A 139 -13.21 -20.01 8.21
CA ASN A 139 -13.90 -20.71 7.12
C ASN A 139 -14.01 -19.75 5.94
N VAL A 140 -13.50 -20.16 4.78
CA VAL A 140 -13.40 -19.32 3.59
C VAL A 140 -14.03 -19.96 2.38
N GLN A 141 -14.48 -19.11 1.45
CA GLN A 141 -15.01 -19.49 0.14
C GLN A 141 -14.16 -18.87 -0.96
N LYS A 142 -13.96 -19.62 -2.05
CA LYS A 142 -13.16 -19.19 -3.19
C LYS A 142 -13.93 -18.21 -4.08
N ALA A 143 -13.23 -17.22 -4.62
CA ALA A 143 -13.68 -16.36 -5.71
C ALA A 143 -12.53 -16.03 -6.66
N GLU A 144 -12.85 -15.69 -7.91
CA GLU A 144 -11.87 -15.34 -8.94
C GLU A 144 -12.24 -14.03 -9.61
N THR A 145 -11.26 -13.23 -10.03
CA THR A 145 -11.46 -12.02 -10.86
C THR A 145 -10.21 -11.74 -11.68
N ASP A 146 -10.37 -11.03 -12.79
CA ASP A 146 -9.26 -10.42 -13.51
C ASP A 146 -9.10 -8.96 -13.08
N PHE A 147 -7.86 -8.54 -12.80
CA PHE A 147 -7.56 -7.17 -12.44
C PHE A 147 -6.11 -6.81 -12.78
N ALA A 148 -5.94 -5.60 -13.35
CA ALA A 148 -4.64 -5.00 -13.68
C ALA A 148 -3.70 -5.91 -14.50
N GLY A 149 -4.28 -6.74 -15.38
CA GLY A 149 -3.54 -7.66 -16.25
C GLY A 149 -3.15 -8.99 -15.60
N ARG A 150 -3.67 -9.30 -14.40
CA ARG A 150 -3.48 -10.57 -13.70
C ARG A 150 -4.81 -11.24 -13.42
N HIS A 151 -4.77 -12.57 -13.34
CA HIS A 151 -5.87 -13.39 -12.84
C HIS A 151 -5.64 -13.65 -11.34
N TRP A 152 -6.65 -13.35 -10.52
CA TRP A 152 -6.58 -13.42 -9.07
C TRP A 152 -7.52 -14.47 -8.51
N ILE A 153 -7.01 -15.23 -7.53
CA ILE A 153 -7.77 -16.16 -6.72
C ILE A 153 -7.86 -15.58 -5.31
N ALA A 154 -9.08 -15.29 -4.85
CA ALA A 154 -9.37 -14.81 -3.51
C ALA A 154 -10.08 -15.87 -2.68
N TRP A 155 -9.81 -15.87 -1.39
CA TRP A 155 -10.52 -16.64 -0.37
C TRP A 155 -11.07 -15.66 0.66
N PHE A 156 -12.40 -15.56 0.75
CA PHE A 156 -13.07 -14.62 1.64
C PHE A 156 -13.85 -15.35 2.73
N SER A 157 -14.04 -14.72 3.89
CA SER A 157 -14.78 -15.29 5.01
C SER A 157 -15.99 -14.43 5.36
N ALA A 158 -17.19 -15.02 5.28
CA ALA A 158 -18.44 -14.40 5.72
C ALA A 158 -18.54 -14.27 7.26
N GLU A 159 -17.65 -14.96 8.01
CA GLU A 159 -17.56 -14.83 9.47
C GLU A 159 -17.07 -13.44 9.89
N ILE A 160 -16.39 -12.74 8.98
CA ILE A 160 -16.00 -11.34 9.13
C ILE A 160 -16.80 -10.54 8.09
N PRO A 161 -17.99 -10.01 8.44
CA PRO A 161 -18.96 -9.46 7.49
C PRO A 161 -18.57 -8.04 7.00
N ILE A 162 -17.37 -7.92 6.46
CA ILE A 162 -16.77 -6.69 5.93
C ILE A 162 -16.44 -6.95 4.46
N GLN A 163 -17.06 -6.22 3.54
CA GLN A 163 -16.87 -6.43 2.10
C GLN A 163 -15.60 -5.76 1.56
N ASP A 164 -14.48 -5.97 2.24
CA ASP A 164 -13.20 -5.31 1.94
C ASP A 164 -12.03 -6.30 1.93
N GLY A 165 -10.83 -5.82 1.60
CA GLY A 165 -9.64 -6.64 1.50
C GLY A 165 -8.34 -5.87 1.33
N PRO A 166 -7.21 -6.59 1.21
CA PRO A 166 -5.91 -5.97 1.03
C PRO A 166 -5.79 -5.30 -0.35
N TYR A 167 -4.89 -4.33 -0.45
CA TYR A 167 -4.70 -3.53 -1.66
C TYR A 167 -6.00 -2.85 -2.13
N LYS A 168 -6.31 -2.94 -3.43
CA LYS A 168 -7.50 -2.36 -4.07
C LYS A 168 -8.71 -3.28 -4.04
N PHE A 169 -8.58 -4.54 -3.62
CA PHE A 169 -9.65 -5.53 -3.70
C PHE A 169 -10.73 -5.28 -2.65
N TYR A 170 -11.99 -5.42 -3.07
CA TYR A 170 -13.18 -5.27 -2.23
C TYR A 170 -14.39 -5.96 -2.89
N GLY A 171 -15.53 -6.02 -2.20
CA GLY A 171 -16.83 -6.35 -2.79
C GLY A 171 -17.26 -7.82 -2.75
N LEU A 172 -16.50 -8.70 -2.10
CA LEU A 172 -16.94 -10.05 -1.77
C LEU A 172 -17.83 -10.04 -0.51
N PRO A 173 -18.75 -11.01 -0.32
CA PRO A 173 -19.65 -11.05 0.83
C PRO A 173 -18.94 -11.55 2.11
N GLY A 174 -17.90 -10.84 2.51
CA GLY A 174 -17.02 -11.15 3.63
C GLY A 174 -15.59 -10.63 3.38
N LEU A 175 -14.77 -10.59 4.43
CA LEU A 175 -13.40 -10.07 4.33
C LEU A 175 -12.54 -11.02 3.51
N ILE A 176 -11.73 -10.48 2.59
CA ILE A 176 -10.72 -11.25 1.86
C ILE A 176 -9.62 -11.69 2.84
N VAL A 177 -9.57 -12.97 3.18
CA VAL A 177 -8.58 -13.57 4.09
C VAL A 177 -7.28 -13.88 3.35
N LYS A 178 -7.36 -14.35 2.12
CA LYS A 178 -6.20 -14.62 1.26
C LYS A 178 -6.50 -14.18 -0.16
N ILE A 179 -5.56 -13.56 -0.85
CA ILE A 179 -5.65 -13.33 -2.28
C ILE A 179 -4.28 -13.48 -2.94
N GLU A 180 -4.24 -14.22 -4.03
CA GLU A 180 -3.01 -14.50 -4.78
C GLU A 180 -3.23 -14.42 -6.27
N ASP A 181 -2.22 -13.99 -7.02
CA ASP A 181 -2.26 -14.09 -8.47
C ASP A 181 -1.99 -15.54 -8.90
N ARG A 182 -2.43 -15.90 -10.10
CA ARG A 182 -2.33 -17.29 -10.60
C ARG A 182 -0.90 -17.85 -10.63
N SER A 183 0.12 -17.00 -10.75
CA SER A 183 1.53 -17.43 -10.70
C SER A 183 2.07 -17.59 -9.28
N GLY A 184 1.33 -17.17 -8.25
CA GLY A 184 1.78 -17.17 -6.85
C GLY A 184 2.88 -16.15 -6.58
N SER A 185 3.08 -15.18 -7.49
CA SER A 185 4.11 -14.16 -7.39
C SER A 185 3.70 -12.99 -6.52
N HIS A 186 2.41 -12.81 -6.27
CA HIS A 186 1.83 -11.85 -5.34
C HIS A 186 0.83 -12.58 -4.46
N LEU A 187 1.07 -12.61 -3.15
CA LEU A 187 0.23 -13.27 -2.17
C LEU A 187 0.02 -12.32 -0.99
N MET A 188 -1.24 -12.02 -0.68
CA MET A 188 -1.62 -11.27 0.52
C MET A 188 -2.47 -12.18 1.41
N GLU A 189 -2.00 -12.47 2.61
CA GLU A 189 -2.67 -13.38 3.55
C GLU A 189 -2.84 -12.76 4.93
N LEU A 190 -4.06 -12.80 5.46
CA LEU A 190 -4.43 -12.27 6.77
C LEU A 190 -3.74 -13.08 7.88
N LYS A 191 -3.01 -12.38 8.75
CA LYS A 191 -2.28 -12.96 9.89
C LYS A 191 -2.89 -12.60 11.25
N GLY A 192 -3.65 -11.51 11.35
CA GLY A 192 -4.25 -11.11 12.63
C GLY A 192 -5.27 -9.99 12.51
N ILE A 193 -6.11 -9.89 13.54
CA ILE A 193 -7.17 -8.88 13.66
C ILE A 193 -7.04 -8.21 15.03
N LYS A 194 -7.15 -6.88 15.06
CA LYS A 194 -7.20 -6.08 16.28
C LYS A 194 -8.40 -5.15 16.23
N ASN A 195 -9.25 -5.24 17.25
CA ASN A 195 -10.45 -4.41 17.40
C ASN A 195 -10.16 -3.17 18.25
N ASN A 196 -11.05 -2.18 18.17
CA ASN A 196 -11.01 -0.95 18.98
C ASN A 196 -9.68 -0.18 18.87
N VAL A 197 -9.18 -0.04 17.65
CA VAL A 197 -7.91 0.67 17.40
C VAL A 197 -8.12 2.18 17.26
N ILE A 198 -7.10 2.93 17.64
CA ILE A 198 -7.02 4.37 17.36
C ILE A 198 -6.69 4.55 15.88
N GLU A 199 -7.39 5.48 15.22
CA GLU A 199 -7.12 5.88 13.84
C GLU A 199 -5.72 6.46 13.73
N ARG A 200 -4.96 6.03 12.71
CA ARG A 200 -3.62 6.53 12.44
C ARG A 200 -3.67 7.62 11.38
N ASP A 201 -2.98 8.71 11.63
CA ASP A 201 -2.72 9.72 10.59
C ASP A 201 -1.57 9.26 9.70
N LEU A 202 -1.91 8.76 8.50
CA LEU A 202 -0.93 8.28 7.54
C LEU A 202 -0.16 9.40 6.82
N PHE A 203 -0.53 10.67 7.04
CA PHE A 203 0.06 11.82 6.36
C PHE A 203 0.72 12.80 7.33
N SER A 204 0.84 12.45 8.60
CA SER A 204 1.45 13.30 9.63
C SER A 204 2.87 13.76 9.28
N PHE A 205 3.63 12.92 8.56
CA PHE A 205 4.98 13.20 8.09
C PHE A 205 5.06 13.75 6.65
N ALA A 206 3.94 13.87 5.92
CA ALA A 206 3.97 14.32 4.54
C ALA A 206 4.36 15.80 4.45
N SER A 207 5.55 16.09 3.91
CA SER A 207 6.06 17.46 3.71
C SER A 207 5.32 18.21 2.60
N GLU A 208 4.82 17.48 1.60
CA GLU A 208 4.11 18.03 0.44
C GLU A 208 2.77 17.31 0.25
N LYS A 209 1.76 18.07 -0.19
CA LYS A 209 0.48 17.48 -0.59
C LYS A 209 0.67 16.70 -1.90
N PRO A 210 0.24 15.42 -1.97
CA PRO A 210 0.33 14.65 -3.21
C PRO A 210 -0.41 15.32 -4.36
N VAL A 211 0.17 15.26 -5.56
CA VAL A 211 -0.44 15.77 -6.79
C VAL A 211 -1.66 14.91 -7.13
N ALA A 212 -2.86 15.50 -7.07
CA ALA A 212 -4.10 14.82 -7.37
C ALA A 212 -4.26 14.60 -8.88
N ILE A 213 -4.38 13.33 -9.28
CA ILE A 213 -4.56 12.92 -10.68
C ILE A 213 -5.57 11.80 -10.78
N ASP A 214 -6.19 11.63 -11.95
CA ASP A 214 -6.93 10.41 -12.26
C ASP A 214 -5.97 9.26 -12.62
N TYR A 215 -6.48 8.03 -12.63
CA TYR A 215 -5.69 6.85 -12.93
C TYR A 215 -5.08 6.87 -14.34
N LYS A 216 -5.75 7.45 -15.35
CA LYS A 216 -5.21 7.51 -16.72
C LYS A 216 -3.97 8.39 -16.78
N LYS A 217 -3.99 9.55 -16.12
CA LYS A 217 -2.82 10.41 -15.96
C LYS A 217 -1.73 9.74 -15.15
N TYR A 218 -2.09 8.97 -14.12
CA TYR A 218 -1.13 8.16 -13.36
C TYR A 218 -0.43 7.12 -14.25
N GLN A 219 -1.14 6.44 -15.14
CA GLN A 219 -0.53 5.51 -16.10
C GLN A 219 0.50 6.22 -16.98
N SER A 220 0.19 7.42 -17.48
CA SER A 220 1.15 8.24 -18.25
C SER A 220 2.37 8.65 -17.42
N ALA A 221 2.15 9.11 -16.18
CA ALA A 221 3.24 9.48 -15.26
C ALA A 221 4.12 8.29 -14.91
N TYR A 222 3.53 7.11 -14.67
CA TYR A 222 4.24 5.87 -14.41
C TYR A 222 5.09 5.44 -15.61
N LYS A 223 4.56 5.52 -16.83
CA LYS A 223 5.33 5.22 -18.06
C LYS A 223 6.49 6.19 -18.25
N ALA A 224 6.28 7.48 -18.00
CA ALA A 224 7.35 8.48 -18.06
C ALA A 224 8.45 8.19 -17.01
N TYR A 225 8.05 7.88 -15.77
CA TYR A 225 8.95 7.46 -14.70
C TYR A 225 9.75 6.21 -15.08
N ARG A 226 9.12 5.20 -15.69
CA ARG A 226 9.85 4.00 -16.14
C ARG A 226 10.89 4.29 -17.21
N LYS A 227 10.65 5.29 -18.07
CA LYS A 227 11.58 5.71 -19.12
C LYS A 227 12.75 6.54 -18.58
N ASP A 228 12.48 7.44 -17.62
CA ASP A 228 13.51 8.23 -16.94
C ASP A 228 13.21 8.30 -15.43
N PRO A 229 13.70 7.32 -14.65
CA PRO A 229 13.33 7.16 -13.24
C PRO A 229 13.99 8.17 -12.30
N LEU A 230 14.89 9.00 -12.81
CA LEU A 230 15.58 10.06 -12.06
C LEU A 230 15.31 11.44 -12.66
N ALA A 231 14.24 11.62 -13.45
CA ALA A 231 13.97 12.87 -14.16
C ALA A 231 13.86 14.09 -13.22
N ASN A 232 13.08 13.98 -12.14
CA ASN A 232 12.92 15.04 -11.15
C ASN A 232 14.14 15.16 -10.24
N PHE A 233 14.77 14.04 -9.87
CA PHE A 233 16.03 14.07 -9.13
C PHE A 233 17.11 14.87 -9.90
N LYS A 234 17.30 14.58 -11.19
CA LYS A 234 18.21 15.33 -12.08
C LYS A 234 17.86 16.81 -12.13
N LYS A 235 16.58 17.13 -12.34
CA LYS A 235 16.10 18.52 -12.40
C LYS A 235 16.42 19.29 -11.11
N LYS A 236 16.12 18.72 -9.94
CA LYS A 236 16.36 19.34 -8.63
C LYS A 236 17.86 19.46 -8.32
N THR A 237 18.65 18.46 -8.69
CA THR A 237 20.12 18.51 -8.57
C THR A 237 20.73 19.62 -9.44
N LEU A 238 20.27 19.77 -10.68
CA LEU A 238 20.70 20.86 -11.57
C LEU A 238 20.27 22.25 -11.08
N ALA A 239 19.11 22.34 -10.43
CA ALA A 239 18.63 23.55 -9.80
C ALA A 239 19.35 23.89 -8.47
N GLY A 240 20.23 23.01 -7.98
CA GLY A 240 20.94 23.18 -6.71
C GLY A 240 20.07 22.93 -5.46
N GLU A 241 18.85 22.41 -5.64
CA GLU A 241 17.93 22.11 -4.53
C GLU A 241 18.35 20.85 -3.76
N ILE A 242 19.05 19.93 -4.42
CA ILE A 242 19.49 18.66 -3.84
C ILE A 242 20.97 18.48 -4.12
N TYR A 243 21.69 18.07 -3.09
CA TYR A 243 23.05 17.60 -3.21
C TYR A 243 23.34 16.46 -2.25
N MET A 244 24.24 15.59 -2.70
CA MET A 244 24.76 14.47 -1.95
C MET A 244 26.19 14.82 -1.55
N THR A 245 26.63 14.34 -0.40
CA THR A 245 28.01 14.49 0.06
C THR A 245 28.62 13.14 0.36
N ASP A 246 29.94 13.02 0.21
CA ASP A 246 30.68 11.90 0.79
C ASP A 246 30.74 12.02 2.32
N GLU A 247 31.36 11.03 2.98
CA GLU A 247 31.56 11.03 4.44
C GLU A 247 32.41 12.20 4.94
N SER A 248 33.20 12.83 4.04
CA SER A 248 34.03 14.00 4.33
C SER A 248 33.31 15.33 4.04
N GLY A 249 32.05 15.30 3.59
CA GLY A 249 31.25 16.48 3.27
C GLY A 249 31.47 17.05 1.86
N ASN A 250 32.26 16.42 1.01
CA ASN A 250 32.48 16.86 -0.37
C ASN A 250 31.27 16.53 -1.25
N ARG A 251 30.84 17.46 -2.10
CA ARG A 251 29.68 17.26 -2.97
C ARG A 251 29.92 16.16 -4.00
N LEU A 252 28.98 15.22 -4.09
CA LEU A 252 29.01 14.09 -5.01
C LEU A 252 28.29 14.36 -6.33
N ASN A 253 27.62 15.49 -6.54
CA ASN A 253 26.72 15.74 -7.68
C ASN A 253 27.38 15.85 -9.08
N GLY A 254 28.61 15.36 -9.27
CA GLY A 254 29.31 15.37 -10.55
C GLY A 254 28.66 14.47 -11.60
N ALA A 255 29.06 14.64 -12.87
CA ALA A 255 28.55 13.85 -13.99
C ALA A 255 28.73 12.33 -13.79
N ASP A 256 29.86 11.92 -13.22
CA ASP A 256 30.15 10.50 -12.95
C ASP A 256 29.21 9.89 -11.90
N TYR A 257 28.90 10.63 -10.84
CA TYR A 257 27.94 10.19 -9.83
C TYR A 257 26.55 10.05 -10.44
N MET A 258 26.09 11.06 -11.18
CA MET A 258 24.79 11.00 -11.85
C MET A 258 24.68 9.81 -12.80
N LYS A 259 25.73 9.55 -13.59
CA LYS A 259 25.82 8.38 -14.46
C LYS A 259 25.79 7.06 -13.69
N SER A 260 26.43 7.01 -12.52
CA SER A 260 26.37 5.82 -11.65
C SER A 260 24.95 5.58 -11.11
N GLN A 261 24.24 6.64 -10.68
CA GLN A 261 22.86 6.55 -10.21
C GLN A 261 21.91 6.11 -11.34
N GLU A 262 22.08 6.66 -12.55
CA GLU A 262 21.31 6.26 -13.73
C GLU A 262 21.52 4.77 -14.06
N LYS A 263 22.76 4.29 -14.01
CA LYS A 263 23.06 2.86 -14.22
C LYS A 263 22.37 1.98 -13.17
N LEU A 264 22.54 2.29 -11.88
CA LEU A 264 21.93 1.54 -10.78
C LEU A 264 20.41 1.51 -10.88
N MET A 265 19.79 2.66 -11.17
CA MET A 265 18.34 2.74 -11.29
C MET A 265 17.82 2.01 -12.53
N SER A 266 18.53 2.08 -13.66
CA SER A 266 18.21 1.31 -14.87
C SER A 266 18.25 -0.20 -14.62
N GLU A 267 19.29 -0.70 -13.95
CA GLU A 267 19.39 -2.10 -13.54
C GLU A 267 18.26 -2.52 -12.60
N ARG A 268 17.93 -1.67 -11.61
CA ARG A 268 16.80 -1.89 -10.70
C ARG A 268 15.47 -1.94 -11.45
N MET A 269 15.25 -1.08 -12.44
CA MET A 269 14.03 -1.05 -13.24
C MET A 269 13.85 -2.32 -14.07
N LYS A 270 14.94 -2.89 -14.60
CA LYS A 270 14.92 -4.17 -15.32
C LYS A 270 14.51 -5.33 -14.41
N LYS A 271 15.04 -5.36 -13.18
CA LYS A 271 14.69 -6.34 -12.14
C LYS A 271 13.34 -6.10 -11.46
N ASN A 272 12.62 -5.05 -11.84
CA ASN A 272 11.27 -4.74 -11.35
C ASN A 272 10.23 -5.07 -12.42
N ASN A 273 10.32 -6.24 -13.05
CA ASN A 273 9.47 -6.62 -14.20
C ASN A 273 8.15 -7.30 -13.77
N ASN A 274 7.95 -7.54 -12.47
CA ASN A 274 6.79 -8.27 -11.95
C ASN A 274 6.03 -7.44 -10.91
N ILE A 275 5.55 -6.26 -11.30
CA ILE A 275 4.76 -5.39 -10.43
C ILE A 275 3.31 -5.88 -10.31
N LEU A 276 2.63 -5.57 -9.21
CA LEU A 276 1.25 -6.01 -8.96
C LEU A 276 0.30 -5.62 -10.11
N GLU A 277 0.32 -4.35 -10.53
CA GLU A 277 -0.44 -3.88 -11.70
C GLU A 277 0.38 -4.05 -12.98
N ILE A 278 0.47 -5.29 -13.47
CA ILE A 278 1.39 -5.67 -14.57
C ILE A 278 1.05 -4.99 -15.90
N ASN A 279 -0.21 -4.58 -16.09
CA ASN A 279 -0.63 -3.80 -17.25
C ASN A 279 0.05 -2.42 -17.35
N LEU A 280 0.60 -1.87 -16.27
CA LEU A 280 1.37 -0.62 -16.32
C LEU A 280 2.70 -0.75 -17.08
N LEU A 281 3.17 -1.98 -17.32
CA LEU A 281 4.39 -2.26 -18.09
C LEU A 281 4.14 -2.42 -19.59
N LYS A 282 2.87 -2.44 -20.01
CA LYS A 282 2.46 -2.63 -21.41
C LYS A 282 2.20 -1.29 -22.09
#